data_AF-A0A2E6TYF7-F1
#
_entry.id   AF-A0A2E6TYF7-F1
#
_cell.length_a   1.000
_cell.length_b   1.000
_cell.length_c   1.000
_cell.angle_alpha   90.00
_cell.angle_beta   90.00
_cell.angle_gamma   90.00
#
_symmetry.space_group_name_H-M   'P 1'
#
loop_
_entity.id
_entity.type
_entity.pdbx_description
1 polymer ?
#
loop_
_entity_poly.entity_id
_entity_poly.type
_entity_poly.pdbx_seq_one_letter_code
_entity_poly.pdbx_strand_id
1 'polypeptide(L)'
;MNNLYVLDLGQNSATLAHRGINKEMTPDELELAKSEVSNLTIEEVLDIPDMLPFGSYLVAEDAHVGAPRSKFSLAQQFEEEKLLRFYALCKERGITLLLFSQKLTPRALYFSHPVFAKRASWANKDRKVEVKDVKSDTIDPMAIHNLLTNKPELLATLKKPVLSFKEDPRKVEGWDFKQETNLILNYERNAKYEGTIMRSRLDEMLDSIVSEIPRKESLEIFCLTDENKYQQDGKYGKKGDWKVKAGAPKYGAMTSILGMLMDGDGDLRTREETGLLPGLAFAEEFLFGMTAFHTRGGLARSNLVHHFMRSFIRSKWKEENPNNLDFTKKSNRGLFTPEEDAHFKKYRRKWRRALIDMFQAMKRILERE
;
A
#
# COMPACT_ATOMS: atom_id res chain seq x y z
N MET A 1 2.19 -13.91 -22.24
CA MET A 1 3.19 -14.40 -21.28
C MET A 1 2.81 -15.85 -21.01
N ASN A 2 3.50 -16.81 -21.61
CA ASN A 2 2.93 -18.14 -21.82
C ASN A 2 3.00 -19.08 -20.61
N ASN A 3 3.78 -18.74 -19.58
CA ASN A 3 4.00 -19.60 -18.40
C ASN A 3 3.64 -18.87 -17.10
N LEU A 4 2.51 -18.16 -17.06
CA LEU A 4 1.99 -17.54 -15.84
C LEU A 4 0.85 -18.38 -15.28
N TYR A 5 0.98 -18.78 -14.03
CA TYR A 5 -0.02 -19.55 -13.30
C TYR A 5 -0.40 -18.80 -12.03
N VAL A 6 -1.69 -18.76 -11.72
CA VAL A 6 -2.20 -18.12 -10.51
C VAL A 6 -2.97 -19.13 -9.67
N LEU A 7 -2.53 -19.28 -8.44
CA LEU A 7 -3.05 -20.21 -7.46
C LEU A 7 -3.89 -19.44 -6.42
N ASP A 8 -5.12 -19.88 -6.21
CA ASP A 8 -5.98 -19.44 -5.12
C ASP A 8 -6.35 -20.65 -4.23
N LEU A 9 -6.44 -20.43 -2.91
CA LEU A 9 -6.73 -21.50 -1.96
C LEU A 9 -8.03 -21.21 -1.21
N GLY A 10 -9.00 -22.07 -1.45
CA GLY A 10 -10.21 -22.16 -0.64
C GLY A 10 -9.96 -22.90 0.68
N GLN A 11 -11.05 -23.18 1.38
CA GLN A 11 -10.99 -23.89 2.67
C GLN A 11 -10.58 -25.37 2.49
N ASN A 12 -11.08 -26.02 1.44
CA ASN A 12 -10.91 -27.47 1.20
C ASN A 12 -10.41 -27.79 -0.23
N SER A 13 -10.12 -26.77 -1.02
CA SER A 13 -9.75 -26.90 -2.42
C SER A 13 -8.82 -25.77 -2.82
N ALA A 14 -8.14 -25.94 -3.94
CA ALA A 14 -7.36 -24.90 -4.57
C ALA A 14 -7.71 -24.81 -6.05
N THR A 15 -7.58 -23.61 -6.61
CA THR A 15 -7.79 -23.36 -8.04
C THR A 15 -6.51 -22.82 -8.65
N LEU A 16 -6.03 -23.48 -9.70
CA LEU A 16 -4.90 -23.04 -10.50
C LEU A 16 -5.39 -22.54 -11.86
N ALA A 17 -5.29 -21.22 -12.08
CA ALA A 17 -5.62 -20.58 -13.34
C ALA A 17 -4.38 -20.35 -14.19
N HIS A 18 -4.41 -20.80 -15.45
CA HIS A 18 -3.39 -20.53 -16.47
C HIS A 18 -3.93 -19.62 -17.61
N ARG A 19 -5.14 -19.10 -17.44
CA ARG A 19 -5.82 -18.16 -18.35
C ARG A 19 -6.61 -17.14 -17.54
N GLY A 20 -6.63 -15.90 -18.01
CA GLY A 20 -7.33 -14.80 -17.37
C GLY A 20 -8.68 -14.51 -18.01
N ILE A 21 -9.52 -13.76 -17.29
CA ILE A 21 -10.79 -13.21 -17.80
C ILE A 21 -10.65 -11.75 -18.22
N ASN A 22 -11.38 -11.31 -19.24
CA ASN A 22 -11.38 -9.90 -19.66
C ASN A 22 -12.81 -9.35 -19.85
N LYS A 23 -12.91 -8.02 -19.97
CA LYS A 23 -14.17 -7.25 -20.05
C LYS A 23 -14.95 -7.42 -21.36
N GLU A 24 -14.32 -7.97 -22.38
CA GLU A 24 -14.86 -8.15 -23.73
C GLU A 24 -15.36 -9.59 -23.96
N MET A 25 -15.08 -10.50 -23.02
CA MET A 25 -15.56 -11.88 -23.06
C MET A 25 -17.09 -11.94 -23.01
N THR A 26 -17.65 -12.70 -23.93
CA THR A 26 -19.04 -13.14 -23.90
C THR A 26 -19.29 -14.11 -22.74
N PRO A 27 -20.55 -14.34 -22.33
CA PRO A 27 -20.89 -15.32 -21.31
C PRO A 27 -20.35 -16.74 -21.62
N ASP A 28 -20.39 -17.17 -22.89
CA ASP A 28 -19.91 -18.50 -23.29
C ASP A 28 -18.38 -18.61 -23.19
N GLU A 29 -17.65 -17.57 -23.59
CA GLU A 29 -16.19 -17.51 -23.41
C GLU A 29 -15.79 -17.48 -21.94
N LEU A 30 -16.60 -16.85 -21.09
CA LEU A 30 -16.37 -16.84 -19.64
C LEU A 30 -16.57 -18.24 -19.04
N GLU A 31 -17.61 -18.98 -19.44
CA GLU A 31 -17.81 -20.35 -18.99
C GLU A 31 -16.73 -21.30 -19.49
N LEU A 32 -16.28 -21.15 -20.74
CA LEU A 32 -15.14 -21.90 -21.26
C LEU A 32 -13.85 -21.60 -20.47
N ALA A 33 -13.57 -20.32 -20.19
CA ALA A 33 -12.39 -19.97 -19.41
C ALA A 33 -12.45 -20.54 -17.98
N LYS A 34 -13.65 -20.60 -17.36
CA LYS A 34 -13.83 -21.24 -16.05
C LYS A 34 -13.61 -22.75 -16.08
N SER A 35 -13.91 -23.43 -17.18
CA SER A 35 -13.70 -24.89 -17.29
C SER A 35 -12.23 -25.26 -17.54
N GLU A 36 -11.40 -24.31 -17.98
CA GLU A 36 -9.96 -24.49 -18.20
C GLU A 36 -9.11 -24.34 -16.91
N VAL A 37 -9.70 -23.99 -15.76
CA VAL A 37 -8.95 -23.95 -14.49
C VAL A 37 -8.76 -25.35 -13.93
N SER A 38 -7.62 -25.62 -13.30
CA SER A 38 -7.40 -26.88 -12.59
C SER A 38 -7.89 -26.76 -11.15
N ASN A 39 -8.78 -27.66 -10.73
CA ASN A 39 -9.18 -27.80 -9.33
C ASN A 39 -8.30 -28.85 -8.67
N LEU A 40 -7.68 -28.48 -7.56
CA LEU A 40 -6.75 -29.31 -6.80
C LEU A 40 -7.28 -29.47 -5.37
N THR A 41 -6.93 -30.57 -4.73
CA THR A 41 -6.96 -30.70 -3.27
C THR A 41 -5.86 -29.82 -2.65
N ILE A 42 -5.96 -29.55 -1.35
CA ILE A 42 -4.96 -28.76 -0.63
C ILE A 42 -3.60 -29.48 -0.65
N GLU A 43 -3.59 -30.81 -0.57
CA GLU A 43 -2.39 -31.63 -0.59
C GLU A 43 -1.68 -31.57 -1.95
N GLU A 44 -2.43 -31.67 -3.05
CA GLU A 44 -1.89 -31.59 -4.43
C GLU A 44 -1.22 -30.23 -4.75
N VAL A 45 -1.53 -29.18 -4.01
CA VAL A 45 -0.85 -27.88 -4.16
C VAL A 45 0.66 -28.00 -3.98
N LEU A 46 1.11 -28.89 -3.08
CA LEU A 46 2.54 -29.06 -2.81
C LEU A 46 3.29 -29.72 -3.98
N ASP A 47 2.56 -30.39 -4.88
CA ASP A 47 3.09 -31.09 -6.04
C ASP A 47 3.07 -30.23 -7.32
N ILE A 48 2.43 -29.05 -7.30
CA ILE A 48 2.41 -28.08 -8.42
C ILE A 48 3.81 -27.86 -9.04
N PRO A 49 4.92 -27.76 -8.28
CA PRO A 49 6.23 -27.52 -8.88
C PRO A 49 6.67 -28.62 -9.85
N ASP A 50 6.17 -29.85 -9.69
CA ASP A 50 6.47 -30.97 -10.58
C ASP A 50 5.54 -30.99 -11.81
N MET A 51 4.42 -30.27 -11.77
CA MET A 51 3.43 -30.18 -12.85
C MET A 51 3.72 -29.04 -13.83
N LEU A 52 4.41 -27.99 -13.39
CA LEU A 52 4.62 -26.78 -14.18
C LEU A 52 5.90 -26.84 -15.03
N PRO A 53 5.92 -26.24 -16.24
CA PRO A 53 7.10 -26.20 -17.06
C PRO A 53 8.20 -25.31 -16.45
N PHE A 54 9.46 -25.63 -16.76
CA PHE A 54 10.62 -24.81 -16.37
C PHE A 54 10.46 -23.35 -16.82
N GLY A 55 10.86 -22.41 -15.95
CA GLY A 55 10.76 -20.98 -16.21
C GLY A 55 9.37 -20.39 -15.99
N SER A 56 8.45 -21.13 -15.36
CA SER A 56 7.11 -20.64 -15.02
C SER A 56 7.13 -19.60 -13.89
N TYR A 57 6.15 -18.69 -13.93
CA TYR A 57 5.76 -17.87 -12.79
C TYR A 57 4.57 -18.51 -12.11
N LEU A 58 4.72 -18.87 -10.84
CA LEU A 58 3.62 -19.27 -9.99
C LEU A 58 3.29 -18.13 -9.04
N VAL A 59 2.08 -17.59 -9.14
CA VAL A 59 1.61 -16.49 -8.30
C VAL A 59 0.53 -17.01 -7.37
N ALA A 60 0.68 -16.80 -6.08
CA ALA A 60 -0.33 -17.17 -5.09
C ALA A 60 -0.60 -15.99 -4.16
N GLU A 61 -1.78 -15.89 -3.55
CA GLU A 61 -1.98 -14.85 -2.54
C GLU A 61 -1.09 -15.08 -1.31
N ASP A 62 -0.50 -14.00 -0.80
CA ASP A 62 0.36 -13.99 0.40
C ASP A 62 -0.37 -14.52 1.64
N ALA A 63 -1.70 -14.41 1.68
CA ALA A 63 -2.52 -14.92 2.77
C ALA A 63 -2.50 -16.46 2.89
N HIS A 64 -2.29 -17.17 1.78
CA HIS A 64 -2.40 -18.63 1.72
C HIS A 64 -1.06 -19.34 1.87
N VAL A 65 -0.04 -18.83 1.17
CA VAL A 65 1.28 -19.45 1.11
C VAL A 65 2.39 -18.50 1.53
N GLY A 66 2.09 -17.34 2.13
CA GLY A 66 3.09 -16.37 2.59
C GLY A 66 3.43 -16.44 4.08
N ALA A 67 2.70 -17.24 4.86
CA ALA A 67 2.90 -17.46 6.28
C ALA A 67 2.36 -18.84 6.70
N PRO A 68 2.99 -19.52 7.68
CA PRO A 68 2.57 -20.84 8.14
C PRO A 68 1.23 -20.76 8.87
N ARG A 69 0.53 -21.90 8.89
CA ARG A 69 -0.73 -22.08 9.60
C ARG A 69 -0.56 -21.74 11.07
N SER A 70 -1.39 -20.82 11.54
CA SER A 70 -1.50 -20.45 12.94
C SER A 70 -2.88 -20.81 13.49
N LYS A 71 -3.01 -20.95 14.81
CA LYS A 71 -4.31 -21.18 15.47
C LYS A 71 -5.31 -20.02 15.25
N PHE A 72 -4.84 -18.87 14.79
CA PHE A 72 -5.62 -17.63 14.67
C PHE A 72 -6.05 -17.30 13.23
N SER A 73 -5.70 -18.12 12.24
CA SER A 73 -6.04 -17.88 10.84
C SER A 73 -6.50 -19.14 10.14
N LEU A 74 -7.69 -19.09 9.54
CA LEU A 74 -8.24 -20.17 8.71
C LEU A 74 -7.78 -20.11 7.24
N ALA A 75 -7.14 -19.00 6.83
CA ALA A 75 -6.70 -18.81 5.44
C ALA A 75 -5.40 -19.53 5.11
N GLN A 76 -4.61 -19.87 6.13
CA GLN A 76 -3.30 -20.52 6.01
C GLN A 76 -3.49 -22.04 6.12
N GLN A 77 -3.08 -22.78 5.10
CA GLN A 77 -3.35 -24.22 5.03
C GLN A 77 -2.16 -25.09 5.47
N PHE A 78 -0.94 -24.59 5.32
CA PHE A 78 0.27 -25.39 5.48
C PHE A 78 1.11 -25.00 6.68
N GLU A 79 1.74 -25.99 7.31
CA GLU A 79 2.75 -25.79 8.35
C GLU A 79 4.06 -25.24 7.75
N GLU A 80 4.92 -24.69 8.62
CA GLU A 80 6.20 -24.08 8.24
C GLU A 80 7.08 -25.00 7.39
N GLU A 81 7.29 -26.24 7.83
CA GLU A 81 8.14 -27.21 7.12
C GLU A 81 7.66 -27.47 5.69
N LYS A 82 6.34 -27.65 5.51
CA LYS A 82 5.72 -27.88 4.21
C LYS A 82 5.88 -26.67 3.28
N LEU A 83 5.70 -25.45 3.79
CA LEU A 83 5.89 -24.23 3.01
C LEU A 83 7.34 -24.05 2.57
N LEU A 84 8.30 -24.22 3.47
CA LEU A 84 9.72 -24.09 3.13
C LEU A 84 10.15 -25.13 2.10
N ARG A 85 9.66 -26.38 2.24
CA ARG A 85 9.89 -27.43 1.23
C ARG A 85 9.28 -27.06 -0.11
N PHE A 86 8.05 -26.55 -0.13
CA PHE A 86 7.39 -26.09 -1.36
C PHE A 86 8.17 -24.96 -2.06
N TYR A 87 8.68 -23.98 -1.30
CA TYR A 87 9.52 -22.91 -1.85
C TYR A 87 10.83 -23.43 -2.44
N ALA A 88 11.48 -24.37 -1.76
CA ALA A 88 12.71 -25.01 -2.23
C ALA A 88 12.45 -25.76 -3.53
N LEU A 89 11.38 -26.56 -3.58
CA LEU A 89 11.01 -27.33 -4.77
C LEU A 89 10.69 -26.42 -5.96
N CYS A 90 9.95 -25.32 -5.76
CA CYS A 90 9.74 -24.31 -6.80
C CYS A 90 11.08 -23.82 -7.39
N LYS A 91 12.03 -23.47 -6.52
CA LYS A 91 13.35 -22.98 -6.94
C LYS A 91 14.14 -24.05 -7.70
N GLU A 92 14.16 -25.29 -7.21
CA GLU A 92 14.85 -26.43 -7.83
C GLU A 92 14.30 -26.74 -9.22
N ARG A 93 12.98 -26.61 -9.41
CA ARG A 93 12.29 -26.80 -10.71
C ARG A 93 12.37 -25.58 -11.64
N GLY A 94 13.07 -24.52 -11.24
CA GLY A 94 13.19 -23.30 -12.04
C GLY A 94 11.90 -22.48 -12.13
N ILE A 95 11.03 -22.59 -11.13
CA ILE A 95 9.76 -21.87 -11.01
C ILE A 95 9.97 -20.64 -10.11
N THR A 96 9.53 -19.48 -10.61
CA THR A 96 9.53 -18.24 -9.84
C THR A 96 8.23 -18.10 -9.06
N LEU A 97 8.25 -18.46 -7.78
CA LEU A 97 7.12 -18.24 -6.87
C LEU A 97 7.06 -16.76 -6.44
N LEU A 98 5.89 -16.14 -6.63
CA LEU A 98 5.59 -14.78 -6.25
C LEU A 98 4.30 -14.71 -5.42
N LEU A 99 4.29 -13.83 -4.43
CA LEU A 99 3.19 -13.65 -3.50
C LEU A 99 2.43 -12.38 -3.87
N PHE A 100 1.16 -12.53 -4.22
CA PHE A 100 0.24 -11.45 -4.52
C PHE A 100 -0.43 -10.99 -3.23
N SER A 101 -0.50 -9.67 -3.00
CA SER A 101 -1.25 -9.20 -1.84
C SER A 101 -2.75 -9.35 -2.10
N GLN A 102 -3.44 -10.05 -1.21
CA GLN A 102 -4.90 -10.14 -1.15
C GLN A 102 -5.62 -8.77 -1.15
N LYS A 103 -4.92 -7.69 -0.76
CA LYS A 103 -5.44 -6.31 -0.83
C LYS A 103 -5.52 -5.76 -2.26
N LEU A 104 -4.79 -6.37 -3.19
CA LEU A 104 -4.80 -6.00 -4.61
C LEU A 104 -5.83 -6.80 -5.40
N THR A 105 -6.45 -7.83 -4.82
CA THR A 105 -7.48 -8.67 -5.47
C THR A 105 -8.68 -7.84 -5.92
N PRO A 106 -9.19 -6.87 -5.14
CA PRO A 106 -10.19 -5.93 -5.64
C PRO A 106 -9.72 -5.19 -6.89
N ARG A 107 -8.46 -4.74 -6.95
CA ARG A 107 -7.91 -4.04 -8.12
C ARG A 107 -7.86 -4.97 -9.34
N ALA A 108 -7.50 -6.24 -9.16
CA ALA A 108 -7.49 -7.24 -10.23
C ALA A 108 -8.90 -7.52 -10.76
N LEU A 109 -9.89 -7.66 -9.87
CA LEU A 109 -11.29 -7.82 -10.22
C LEU A 109 -11.83 -6.61 -11.00
N TYR A 110 -11.63 -5.39 -10.49
CA TYR A 110 -12.05 -4.16 -11.17
C TYR A 110 -11.41 -4.01 -12.55
N PHE A 111 -10.14 -4.40 -12.68
CA PHE A 111 -9.43 -4.37 -13.96
C PHE A 111 -10.00 -5.37 -14.97
N SER A 112 -10.47 -6.53 -14.49
CA SER A 112 -10.86 -7.64 -15.37
C SER A 112 -12.32 -7.60 -15.79
N HIS A 113 -13.26 -7.17 -14.93
CA HIS A 113 -14.65 -6.99 -15.34
C HIS A 113 -15.45 -6.03 -14.42
N PRO A 114 -16.21 -5.05 -14.98
CA PRO A 114 -17.05 -4.15 -14.19
C PRO A 114 -18.20 -4.84 -13.44
N VAL A 115 -18.65 -6.02 -13.85
CA VAL A 115 -19.68 -6.77 -13.09
C VAL A 115 -19.09 -7.29 -11.75
N PHE A 116 -17.79 -7.63 -11.71
CA PHE A 116 -17.10 -7.96 -10.45
C PHE A 116 -16.88 -6.73 -9.56
N ALA A 117 -17.02 -5.51 -10.10
CA ALA A 117 -16.98 -4.26 -9.33
C ALA A 117 -18.07 -4.20 -8.24
N LYS A 118 -19.22 -4.85 -8.48
CA LYS A 118 -20.32 -4.95 -7.51
C LYS A 118 -20.02 -5.90 -6.34
N ARG A 119 -19.05 -6.82 -6.50
CA ARG A 119 -18.52 -7.72 -5.44
C ARG A 119 -17.66 -6.97 -4.42
N ALA A 120 -17.01 -5.86 -4.81
CA ALA A 120 -16.09 -5.09 -3.94
C ALA A 120 -16.70 -3.81 -3.33
N SER A 121 -17.96 -3.50 -3.63
CA SER A 121 -18.68 -2.34 -3.09
C SER A 121 -19.65 -2.76 -1.99
N TRP A 122 -19.23 -2.68 -0.72
CA TRP A 122 -20.15 -2.63 0.42
C TRP A 122 -20.99 -1.32 0.46
N ALA A 123 -20.79 -0.42 -0.51
CA ALA A 123 -21.23 0.99 -0.45
C ALA A 123 -22.42 1.36 -1.35
N ASN A 124 -23.10 0.41 -2.01
CA ASN A 124 -24.30 0.72 -2.81
C ASN A 124 -25.50 -0.06 -2.26
N LYS A 125 -26.21 0.54 -1.30
CA LYS A 125 -27.47 0.02 -0.77
C LYS A 125 -28.62 0.05 -1.80
N ASP A 126 -28.51 0.89 -2.84
CA ASP A 126 -29.63 1.19 -3.75
C ASP A 126 -29.54 0.50 -5.12
N ARG A 127 -28.59 -0.42 -5.33
CA ARG A 127 -28.53 -1.24 -6.55
C ARG A 127 -28.41 -2.71 -6.20
N LYS A 128 -29.56 -3.33 -5.88
CA LYS A 128 -29.75 -4.79 -5.94
C LYS A 128 -29.58 -5.24 -7.39
N VAL A 129 -28.35 -5.45 -7.83
CA VAL A 129 -28.13 -6.32 -8.98
C VAL A 129 -27.83 -7.68 -8.38
N GLU A 130 -28.80 -8.59 -8.50
CA GLU A 130 -28.63 -10.00 -8.18
C GLU A 130 -27.60 -10.58 -9.13
N VAL A 131 -26.31 -10.43 -8.82
CA VAL A 131 -25.28 -11.24 -9.45
C VAL A 131 -25.14 -12.50 -8.59
N LYS A 132 -26.14 -13.39 -8.70
CA LYS A 132 -26.18 -14.66 -7.95
C LYS A 132 -25.06 -15.62 -8.36
N ASP A 133 -24.50 -15.48 -9.57
CA ASP A 133 -23.59 -16.47 -10.17
C ASP A 133 -22.09 -16.08 -10.18
N VAL A 134 -21.68 -15.15 -9.32
CA VAL A 134 -20.31 -14.60 -9.33
C VAL A 134 -19.53 -14.88 -8.05
N LYS A 135 -20.06 -15.69 -7.14
CA LYS A 135 -19.25 -16.32 -6.08
C LYS A 135 -18.72 -17.65 -6.60
N SER A 136 -17.66 -17.57 -7.39
CA SER A 136 -16.83 -18.72 -7.71
C SER A 136 -15.41 -18.45 -7.23
N ASP A 137 -14.82 -19.44 -6.57
CA ASP A 137 -13.41 -19.47 -6.14
C ASP A 137 -12.46 -19.37 -7.35
N THR A 138 -12.98 -19.59 -8.56
CA THR A 138 -12.21 -19.50 -9.81
C THR A 138 -11.96 -18.07 -10.30
N ILE A 139 -12.75 -17.08 -9.85
CA ILE A 139 -12.70 -15.73 -10.45
C ILE A 139 -11.48 -14.93 -10.01
N ASP A 140 -11.12 -15.01 -8.73
CA ASP A 140 -10.00 -14.27 -8.16
C ASP A 140 -8.66 -14.63 -8.84
N PRO A 141 -8.27 -15.92 -8.99
CA PRO A 141 -7.03 -16.28 -9.67
C PRO A 141 -7.03 -15.87 -11.15
N MET A 142 -8.15 -15.99 -11.87
CA MET A 142 -8.25 -15.56 -13.27
C MET A 142 -8.15 -14.03 -13.43
N ALA A 143 -8.72 -13.26 -12.51
CA ALA A 143 -8.64 -11.80 -12.54
C ALA A 143 -7.21 -11.31 -12.24
N ILE A 144 -6.53 -11.96 -11.29
CA ILE A 144 -5.10 -11.72 -11.01
C ILE A 144 -4.26 -12.07 -12.24
N HIS A 145 -4.51 -13.23 -12.87
CA HIS A 145 -3.83 -13.64 -14.09
C HIS A 145 -3.97 -12.58 -15.20
N ASN A 146 -5.20 -12.10 -15.44
CA ASN A 146 -5.46 -11.07 -16.43
C ASN A 146 -4.73 -9.75 -16.11
N LEU A 147 -4.75 -9.30 -14.85
CA LEU A 147 -4.03 -8.09 -14.44
C LEU A 147 -2.52 -8.22 -14.69
N LEU A 148 -1.90 -9.33 -14.31
CA LEU A 148 -0.46 -9.53 -14.42
C LEU A 148 -0.02 -9.77 -15.87
N THR A 149 -0.85 -10.42 -16.68
CA THR A 149 -0.60 -10.59 -18.13
C THR A 149 -0.58 -9.24 -18.85
N ASN A 150 -1.52 -8.35 -18.52
CA ASN A 150 -1.63 -7.03 -19.15
C ASN A 150 -0.71 -5.97 -18.52
N LYS A 151 -0.20 -6.22 -17.31
CA LYS A 151 0.72 -5.34 -16.59
C LYS A 151 1.91 -6.14 -16.04
N PRO A 152 2.75 -6.71 -16.92
CA PRO A 152 3.84 -7.59 -16.51
C PRO A 152 4.88 -6.89 -15.63
N GLU A 153 4.96 -5.56 -15.67
CA GLU A 153 5.82 -4.78 -14.77
C GLU A 153 5.44 -4.96 -13.29
N LEU A 154 4.22 -5.41 -12.99
CA LEU A 154 3.78 -5.68 -11.62
C LEU A 154 4.43 -6.93 -11.02
N LEU A 155 4.89 -7.90 -11.84
CA LEU A 155 5.56 -9.10 -11.34
C LEU A 155 6.81 -8.76 -10.53
N ALA A 156 7.59 -7.77 -11.00
CA ALA A 156 8.77 -7.27 -10.31
C ALA A 156 8.46 -6.58 -8.96
N THR A 157 7.18 -6.29 -8.68
CA THR A 157 6.72 -5.65 -7.44
C THR A 157 6.08 -6.62 -6.45
N LEU A 158 5.87 -7.87 -6.85
CA LEU A 158 5.33 -8.90 -5.98
C LEU A 158 6.38 -9.37 -4.98
N LYS A 159 5.92 -9.83 -3.82
CA LYS A 159 6.79 -10.31 -2.75
C LYS A 159 7.30 -11.71 -3.12
N LYS A 160 8.56 -12.00 -2.80
CA LYS A 160 9.09 -13.36 -2.86
C LYS A 160 8.82 -14.09 -1.53
N PRO A 161 8.68 -15.42 -1.54
CA PRO A 161 8.61 -16.19 -0.29
C PRO A 161 9.84 -15.92 0.59
N VAL A 162 9.65 -16.01 1.89
CA VAL A 162 10.75 -15.87 2.86
C VAL A 162 11.64 -17.10 2.84
N LEU A 163 12.92 -16.92 3.18
CA LEU A 163 13.86 -18.04 3.34
C LEU A 163 13.67 -18.78 4.67
N SER A 164 13.09 -18.10 5.66
CA SER A 164 12.80 -18.62 6.99
C SER A 164 11.64 -17.82 7.60
N PHE A 165 10.85 -18.44 8.46
CA PHE A 165 9.82 -17.77 9.24
C PHE A 165 10.30 -17.29 10.61
N LYS A 166 11.59 -17.48 10.94
CA LYS A 166 12.20 -16.88 12.13
C LYS A 166 12.01 -15.36 12.09
N GLU A 167 11.65 -14.81 13.24
CA GLU A 167 11.46 -13.36 13.37
C GLU A 167 12.79 -12.64 13.17
N ASP A 168 12.78 -11.68 12.26
CA ASP A 168 13.90 -10.78 12.02
C ASP A 168 13.87 -9.68 13.12
N PRO A 169 14.91 -9.54 13.95
CA PRO A 169 14.96 -8.51 15.00
C PRO A 169 14.67 -7.10 14.47
N ARG A 170 15.16 -6.77 13.27
CA ARG A 170 14.91 -5.47 12.63
C ARG A 170 13.42 -5.27 12.32
N LYS A 171 12.70 -6.35 12.02
CA LYS A 171 11.27 -6.33 11.75
C LYS A 171 10.46 -6.17 13.05
N VAL A 172 10.90 -6.82 14.13
CA VAL A 172 10.31 -6.67 15.47
C VAL A 172 10.44 -5.20 15.92
N GLU A 173 11.64 -4.65 15.87
CA GLU A 173 11.91 -3.24 16.15
C GLU A 173 11.03 -2.31 15.29
N GLY A 174 10.89 -2.61 13.99
CA GLY A 174 10.02 -1.85 13.09
C GLY A 174 8.53 -1.91 13.47
N TRP A 175 8.07 -3.01 14.04
CA TRP A 175 6.70 -3.12 14.56
C TRP A 175 6.51 -2.30 15.83
N ASP A 176 7.47 -2.32 16.73
CA ASP A 176 7.41 -1.56 17.99
C ASP A 176 7.45 -0.06 17.73
N PHE A 177 8.38 0.39 16.87
CA PHE A 177 8.42 1.78 16.40
C PHE A 177 7.08 2.24 15.85
N LYS A 178 6.41 1.38 15.08
CA LYS A 178 5.12 1.69 14.48
C LYS A 178 3.98 1.72 15.50
N GLN A 179 4.01 0.85 16.52
CA GLN A 179 3.03 0.87 17.60
C GLN A 179 3.13 2.18 18.39
N GLU A 180 4.33 2.55 18.80
CA GLU A 180 4.61 3.83 19.47
C GLU A 180 4.20 5.03 18.62
N THR A 181 4.55 5.03 17.32
CA THR A 181 4.12 6.08 16.39
C THR A 181 2.60 6.22 16.38
N ASN A 182 1.84 5.12 16.50
CA ASN A 182 0.39 5.21 16.58
C ASN A 182 -0.09 5.80 17.91
N LEU A 183 0.58 5.52 19.03
CA LEU A 183 0.25 6.12 20.33
C LEU A 183 0.45 7.63 20.29
N ILE A 184 1.62 8.07 19.81
CA ILE A 184 1.97 9.48 19.62
C ILE A 184 0.92 10.17 18.73
N LEU A 185 0.61 9.61 17.56
CA LEU A 185 -0.35 10.24 16.64
C LEU A 185 -1.80 10.20 17.11
N ASN A 186 -2.19 9.22 17.94
CA ASN A 186 -3.49 9.22 18.58
C ASN A 186 -3.61 10.36 19.59
N TYR A 187 -2.56 10.57 20.40
CA TYR A 187 -2.50 11.69 21.33
C TYR A 187 -2.65 13.03 20.59
N GLU A 188 -1.84 13.26 19.55
CA GLU A 188 -1.92 14.46 18.71
C GLU A 188 -3.31 14.67 18.11
N ARG A 189 -3.91 13.59 17.57
CA ARG A 189 -5.23 13.67 16.94
C ARG A 189 -6.33 13.99 17.95
N ASN A 190 -6.25 13.43 19.16
CA ASN A 190 -7.21 13.71 20.23
C ASN A 190 -7.12 15.15 20.71
N ALA A 191 -5.89 15.69 20.77
CA ALA A 191 -5.62 17.11 21.01
C ALA A 191 -5.96 18.02 19.81
N LYS A 192 -6.46 17.46 18.70
CA LYS A 192 -6.70 18.17 17.43
C LYS A 192 -5.47 18.90 16.90
N TYR A 193 -4.28 18.43 17.25
CA TYR A 193 -2.99 19.04 16.91
C TYR A 193 -2.81 20.46 17.47
N GLU A 194 -3.40 20.75 18.63
CA GLU A 194 -3.30 22.05 19.31
C GLU A 194 -2.69 21.85 20.70
N GLY A 195 -1.76 22.73 21.09
CA GLY A 195 -1.18 22.74 22.44
C GLY A 195 -0.26 21.57 22.78
N THR A 196 0.18 20.77 21.79
CA THR A 196 1.09 19.64 22.01
C THR A 196 2.56 20.04 21.84
N ILE A 197 3.47 19.24 22.41
CA ILE A 197 4.92 19.42 22.24
C ILE A 197 5.28 19.28 20.76
N MET A 198 4.78 18.24 20.08
CA MET A 198 5.04 18.06 18.65
C MET A 198 4.51 19.20 17.79
N ARG A 199 3.38 19.83 18.17
CA ARG A 199 2.88 21.03 17.49
C ARG A 199 3.86 22.18 17.60
N SER A 200 4.24 22.52 18.82
CA SER A 200 5.15 23.63 19.10
C SER A 200 6.49 23.41 18.39
N ARG A 201 7.01 22.18 18.52
CA ARG A 201 8.25 21.77 17.88
C ARG A 201 8.20 21.85 16.36
N LEU A 202 7.12 21.36 15.75
CA LEU A 202 6.97 21.45 14.30
C LEU A 202 6.95 22.90 13.83
N ASP A 203 6.18 23.76 14.51
CA ASP A 203 6.06 25.19 14.17
C ASP A 203 7.43 25.90 14.27
N GLU A 204 8.22 25.62 15.31
CA GLU A 204 9.59 26.13 15.48
C GLU A 204 10.53 25.67 14.35
N MET A 205 10.38 24.43 13.88
CA MET A 205 11.25 23.85 12.85
C MET A 205 10.89 24.33 11.43
N LEU A 206 9.74 24.95 11.18
CA LEU A 206 9.23 25.18 9.82
C LEU A 206 10.20 25.97 8.91
N ASP A 207 10.80 27.06 9.39
CA ASP A 207 11.74 27.84 8.57
C ASP A 207 13.03 27.06 8.25
N SER A 208 13.52 26.28 9.21
CA SER A 208 14.65 25.37 9.00
C SER A 208 14.30 24.26 8.00
N ILE A 209 13.09 23.68 8.10
CA ILE A 209 12.58 22.68 7.16
C ILE A 209 12.55 23.26 5.74
N VAL A 210 12.02 24.47 5.57
CA VAL A 210 11.95 25.13 4.25
C VAL A 210 13.33 25.31 3.65
N SER A 211 14.30 25.72 4.46
CA SER A 211 15.69 25.93 4.05
C SER A 211 16.42 24.63 3.71
N GLU A 212 16.04 23.51 4.34
CA GLU A 212 16.64 22.19 4.16
C GLU A 212 16.04 21.38 3.01
N ILE A 213 14.84 21.70 2.55
CA ILE A 213 14.20 21.00 1.43
C ILE A 213 14.81 21.49 0.11
N PRO A 214 15.52 20.64 -0.65
CA PRO A 214 16.26 21.09 -1.83
C PRO A 214 15.37 21.38 -3.04
N ARG A 215 14.15 20.86 -3.05
CA ARG A 215 13.26 20.90 -4.21
C ARG A 215 12.07 21.82 -3.94
N LYS A 216 11.94 22.88 -4.76
CA LYS A 216 10.78 23.78 -4.76
C LYS A 216 9.45 23.03 -4.92
N GLU A 217 9.40 22.01 -5.79
CA GLU A 217 8.22 21.16 -5.96
C GLU A 217 7.79 20.47 -4.64
N SER A 218 8.75 20.09 -3.79
CA SER A 218 8.44 19.48 -2.49
C SER A 218 7.82 20.49 -1.53
N LEU A 219 8.34 21.71 -1.51
CA LEU A 219 7.77 22.82 -0.75
C LEU A 219 6.34 23.13 -1.20
N GLU A 220 6.10 23.20 -2.51
CA GLU A 220 4.76 23.43 -3.08
C GLU A 220 3.76 22.34 -2.67
N ILE A 221 4.18 21.07 -2.65
CA ILE A 221 3.34 19.93 -2.25
C ILE A 221 2.89 20.04 -0.77
N PHE A 222 3.78 20.51 0.10
CA PHE A 222 3.47 20.75 1.52
C PHE A 222 2.90 22.16 1.80
N CYS A 223 2.79 23.02 0.78
CA CYS A 223 2.41 24.43 0.91
C CYS A 223 3.32 25.23 1.85
N LEU A 224 4.61 24.99 1.73
CA LEU A 224 5.68 25.73 2.42
C LEU A 224 6.34 26.71 1.44
N THR A 225 5.53 27.55 0.80
CA THR A 225 5.95 28.65 -0.07
C THR A 225 5.49 29.99 0.52
N ASP A 226 6.15 31.10 0.19
CA ASP A 226 5.85 32.42 0.80
C ASP A 226 4.39 32.88 0.63
N GLU A 227 3.71 32.43 -0.43
CA GLU A 227 2.28 32.65 -0.66
C GLU A 227 1.40 32.08 0.49
N ASN A 228 1.90 31.04 1.16
CA ASN A 228 1.28 30.36 2.28
C ASN A 228 1.71 30.96 3.64
N LYS A 229 2.41 32.10 3.67
CA LYS A 229 2.61 32.90 4.88
C LYS A 229 1.49 33.91 5.10
N TYR A 230 1.25 34.29 6.35
CA TYR A 230 0.39 35.42 6.73
C TYR A 230 0.95 36.71 6.12
N GLN A 231 0.11 37.38 5.33
CA GLN A 231 0.49 38.63 4.64
C GLN A 231 0.28 39.86 5.53
N GLN A 232 -0.56 39.71 6.54
CA GLN A 232 -0.94 40.71 7.53
C GLN A 232 -1.15 39.99 8.86
N ASP A 233 -1.04 40.75 9.95
CA ASP A 233 -1.38 40.26 11.28
C ASP A 233 -2.88 39.95 11.34
N GLY A 234 -3.24 38.87 12.03
CA GLY A 234 -4.63 38.50 12.19
C GLY A 234 -4.85 37.63 13.42
N LYS A 235 -6.12 37.26 13.61
CA LYS A 235 -6.56 36.43 14.75
C LYS A 235 -5.80 35.10 14.88
N TYR A 236 -5.30 34.55 13.77
CA TYR A 236 -4.75 33.20 13.68
C TYR A 236 -3.22 33.15 13.49
N GLY A 237 -2.54 34.30 13.40
CA GLY A 237 -1.10 34.34 13.15
C GLY A 237 -0.61 35.75 12.84
N LYS A 238 0.70 35.97 12.96
CA LYS A 238 1.35 37.24 12.63
C LYS A 238 1.86 37.21 11.19
N LYS A 239 2.06 38.38 10.60
CA LYS A 239 2.67 38.52 9.28
C LYS A 239 4.01 37.80 9.25
N GLY A 240 4.21 36.94 8.24
CA GLY A 240 5.41 36.12 8.09
C GLY A 240 5.27 34.69 8.63
N ASP A 241 4.33 34.44 9.54
CA ASP A 241 4.09 33.10 10.07
C ASP A 241 3.51 32.18 8.98
N TRP A 242 3.79 30.88 9.07
CA TRP A 242 3.25 29.89 8.17
C TRP A 242 1.76 29.63 8.44
N LYS A 243 0.91 29.69 7.39
CA LYS A 243 -0.53 29.39 7.47
C LYS A 243 -0.80 27.87 7.49
N VAL A 244 -0.22 27.15 8.44
CA VAL A 244 -0.43 25.71 8.53
C VAL A 244 -1.60 25.39 9.47
N LYS A 245 -2.78 25.18 8.87
CA LYS A 245 -4.01 24.88 9.61
C LYS A 245 -3.91 23.52 10.32
N ALA A 246 -4.15 23.51 11.64
CA ALA A 246 -4.30 22.29 12.43
C ALA A 246 -5.36 21.36 11.80
N GLY A 247 -5.05 20.06 11.73
CA GLY A 247 -5.93 19.05 11.11
C GLY A 247 -5.99 19.07 9.58
N ALA A 248 -5.28 19.97 8.88
CA ALA A 248 -5.12 19.84 7.44
C ALA A 248 -4.33 18.56 7.09
N PRO A 249 -4.62 17.86 5.99
CA PRO A 249 -3.92 16.63 5.63
C PRO A 249 -2.39 16.77 5.56
N LYS A 250 -1.89 17.93 5.09
CA LYS A 250 -0.46 18.26 5.03
C LYS A 250 0.17 18.36 6.42
N TYR A 251 -0.54 19.00 7.35
CA TYR A 251 -0.09 19.12 8.74
C TYR A 251 -0.02 17.75 9.40
N GLY A 252 -1.11 16.96 9.31
CA GLY A 252 -1.12 15.59 9.85
C GLY A 252 -0.03 14.71 9.22
N ALA A 253 0.34 14.94 7.96
CA ALA A 253 1.48 14.28 7.33
C ALA A 253 2.83 14.72 7.94
N MET A 254 3.07 16.01 8.12
CA MET A 254 4.29 16.52 8.77
C MET A 254 4.41 16.03 10.21
N THR A 255 3.34 16.08 11.00
CA THR A 255 3.29 15.51 12.36
C THR A 255 3.56 14.01 12.35
N SER A 256 3.08 13.28 11.34
CA SER A 256 3.38 11.85 11.20
C SER A 256 4.85 11.57 10.92
N ILE A 257 5.53 12.46 10.19
CA ILE A 257 6.96 12.35 9.92
C ILE A 257 7.76 12.70 11.17
N LEU A 258 7.41 13.78 11.87
CA LEU A 258 8.05 14.17 13.13
C LEU A 258 7.88 13.08 14.19
N GLY A 259 6.67 12.53 14.33
CA GLY A 259 6.38 11.43 15.26
C GLY A 259 7.09 10.11 14.94
N MET A 260 7.76 9.99 13.79
CA MET A 260 8.67 8.86 13.50
C MET A 260 10.10 9.10 14.03
N LEU A 261 10.45 10.36 14.30
CA LEU A 261 11.79 10.81 14.68
C LEU A 261 11.85 11.27 16.14
N MET A 262 10.71 11.64 16.71
CA MET A 262 10.57 12.20 18.06
C MET A 262 9.31 11.62 18.70
N ASP A 263 9.31 11.49 20.02
CA ASP A 263 8.15 11.03 20.78
C ASP A 263 7.22 12.18 21.23
N GLY A 264 6.25 11.85 22.07
CA GLY A 264 5.27 12.81 22.57
C GLY A 264 5.81 13.76 23.64
N ASP A 265 6.93 13.40 24.27
CA ASP A 265 7.59 14.17 25.34
C ASP A 265 8.68 15.09 24.76
N GLY A 266 9.06 14.88 23.50
CA GLY A 266 10.04 15.69 22.78
C GLY A 266 11.39 15.01 22.60
N ASP A 267 11.54 13.78 23.08
CA ASP A 267 12.78 13.03 23.00
C ASP A 267 12.95 12.38 21.63
N LEU A 268 14.21 12.27 21.19
CA LEU A 268 14.57 11.64 19.92
C LEU A 268 14.33 10.13 19.96
N ARG A 269 13.68 9.59 18.93
CA ARG A 269 13.39 8.17 18.81
C ARG A 269 14.50 7.44 18.07
N THR A 270 15.45 6.91 18.83
CA THR A 270 16.58 6.16 18.28
C THR A 270 16.27 4.67 18.12
N ARG A 271 16.83 4.06 17.08
CA ARG A 271 16.82 2.62 16.86
C ARG A 271 17.64 1.90 17.93
N GLU A 272 17.13 0.80 18.47
CA GLU A 272 17.79 0.00 19.50
C GLU A 272 19.11 -0.56 18.98
N GLU A 273 19.12 -1.06 17.75
CA GLU A 273 20.29 -1.68 17.13
C GLU A 273 21.42 -0.67 16.88
N THR A 274 21.09 0.57 16.49
CA THR A 274 22.10 1.53 16.00
C THR A 274 22.33 2.71 16.93
N GLY A 275 21.45 2.98 17.89
CA GLY A 275 21.47 4.19 18.72
C GLY A 275 21.26 5.49 17.94
N LEU A 276 20.70 5.42 16.72
CA LEU A 276 20.53 6.54 15.81
C LEU A 276 19.07 6.70 15.40
N LEU A 277 18.67 7.91 14.99
CA LEU A 277 17.36 8.14 14.37
C LEU A 277 17.13 7.21 13.17
N PRO A 278 15.89 6.79 12.90
CA PRO A 278 15.61 5.84 11.83
C PRO A 278 16.07 6.40 10.47
N GLY A 279 16.83 5.58 9.74
CA GLY A 279 17.23 5.89 8.37
C GLY A 279 16.06 5.77 7.40
N LEU A 280 16.21 6.33 6.19
CA LEU A 280 15.16 6.29 5.18
C LEU A 280 14.74 4.87 4.80
N ALA A 281 15.70 3.94 4.66
CA ALA A 281 15.39 2.55 4.33
C ALA A 281 14.48 1.90 5.39
N PHE A 282 14.77 2.14 6.68
CA PHE A 282 13.94 1.68 7.78
C PHE A 282 12.55 2.35 7.76
N ALA A 283 12.51 3.67 7.56
CA ALA A 283 11.26 4.42 7.50
C ALA A 283 10.36 3.97 6.32
N GLU A 284 10.92 3.78 5.12
CA GLU A 284 10.15 3.33 3.96
C GLU A 284 9.55 1.93 4.16
N GLU A 285 10.30 1.05 4.80
CA GLU A 285 9.91 -0.34 5.04
C GLU A 285 8.84 -0.45 6.15
N PHE A 286 9.08 0.16 7.31
CA PHE A 286 8.28 -0.09 8.51
C PHE A 286 7.30 1.04 8.87
N LEU A 287 7.67 2.31 8.63
CA LEU A 287 6.95 3.46 9.16
C LEU A 287 6.00 4.09 8.13
N PHE A 288 6.46 4.28 6.90
CA PHE A 288 5.67 4.81 5.80
C PHE A 288 4.64 3.78 5.32
N GLY A 289 5.02 2.50 5.27
CA GLY A 289 4.13 1.39 4.89
C GLY A 289 3.60 1.50 3.46
N MET A 290 4.45 1.84 2.49
CA MET A 290 4.03 2.17 1.12
C MET A 290 3.84 0.95 0.18
N THR A 291 4.13 -0.26 0.68
CA THR A 291 3.96 -1.51 -0.08
C THR A 291 2.48 -1.91 -0.14
N ALA A 292 2.16 -3.02 -0.82
CA ALA A 292 0.83 -3.62 -0.77
C ALA A 292 0.66 -4.61 0.39
N PHE A 293 1.78 -5.12 0.94
CA PHE A 293 1.85 -6.20 1.93
C PHE A 293 1.76 -5.71 3.38
N HIS A 294 1.55 -4.42 3.60
CA HIS A 294 1.35 -3.84 4.92
C HIS A 294 -0.01 -4.27 5.49
N THR A 295 -0.05 -5.36 6.24
CA THR A 295 -1.16 -5.64 7.14
C THR A 295 -1.08 -4.61 8.28
N ARG A 296 -2.17 -3.86 8.53
CA ARG A 296 -2.23 -2.76 9.53
C ARG A 296 -1.26 -1.61 9.28
N GLY A 297 -1.50 -0.77 8.27
CA GLY A 297 -0.63 0.35 7.89
C GLY A 297 -0.29 1.38 8.99
N GLY A 298 -1.03 1.41 10.10
CA GLY A 298 -0.86 2.42 11.15
C GLY A 298 -1.45 3.78 10.76
N LEU A 299 -1.50 4.67 11.74
CA LEU A 299 -2.03 6.03 11.61
C LEU A 299 -1.13 6.89 10.72
N ALA A 300 0.18 6.74 10.85
CA ALA A 300 1.13 7.49 10.04
C ALA A 300 0.87 7.27 8.53
N ARG A 301 0.80 6.00 8.09
CA ARG A 301 0.43 5.69 6.71
C ARG A 301 -0.95 6.24 6.34
N SER A 302 -1.93 6.22 7.25
CA SER A 302 -3.25 6.80 6.98
C SER A 302 -3.15 8.29 6.67
N ASN A 303 -2.45 9.04 7.51
CA ASN A 303 -2.20 10.47 7.32
C ASN A 303 -1.45 10.73 6.00
N LEU A 304 -0.37 10.00 5.75
CA LEU A 304 0.45 10.15 4.55
C LEU A 304 -0.29 9.77 3.26
N VAL A 305 -0.89 8.58 3.20
CA VAL A 305 -1.44 8.00 1.96
C VAL A 305 -2.92 8.31 1.80
N HIS A 306 -3.73 8.00 2.81
CA HIS A 306 -5.18 8.06 2.69
C HIS A 306 -5.71 9.50 2.74
N HIS A 307 -5.11 10.34 3.58
CA HIS A 307 -5.50 11.75 3.70
C HIS A 307 -4.67 12.64 2.77
N PHE A 308 -3.34 12.66 2.93
CA PHE A 308 -2.52 13.64 2.22
C PHE A 308 -2.31 13.33 0.74
N MET A 309 -1.69 12.19 0.38
CA MET A 309 -1.43 11.83 -1.03
C MET A 309 -2.70 11.86 -1.87
N ARG A 310 -3.79 11.26 -1.37
CA ARG A 310 -5.06 11.22 -2.08
C ARG A 310 -5.64 12.61 -2.31
N SER A 311 -5.58 13.48 -1.30
CA SER A 311 -6.02 14.88 -1.43
C SER A 311 -5.18 15.62 -2.47
N PHE A 312 -3.85 15.49 -2.40
CA PHE A 312 -2.92 16.11 -3.34
C PHE A 312 -3.17 15.69 -4.80
N ILE A 313 -3.20 14.38 -5.08
CA ILE A 313 -3.40 13.87 -6.45
C ILE A 313 -4.75 14.33 -7.01
N ARG A 314 -5.79 14.37 -6.18
CA ARG A 314 -7.12 14.88 -6.56
C ARG A 314 -7.11 16.38 -6.85
N SER A 315 -6.40 17.18 -6.07
CA SER A 315 -6.21 18.62 -6.36
C SER A 315 -5.60 18.81 -7.73
N LYS A 316 -4.51 18.09 -8.01
CA LYS A 316 -3.83 18.17 -9.31
C LYS A 316 -4.69 17.71 -10.48
N TRP A 317 -5.54 16.69 -10.27
CA TRP A 317 -6.51 16.31 -11.30
C TRP A 317 -7.51 17.43 -11.57
N LYS A 318 -8.05 18.08 -10.53
CA LYS A 318 -9.00 19.19 -10.69
C LYS A 318 -8.36 20.41 -11.37
N GLU A 319 -7.10 20.70 -11.07
CA GLU A 319 -6.34 21.78 -11.70
C GLU A 319 -6.13 21.52 -13.20
N GLU A 320 -5.73 20.31 -13.57
CA GLU A 320 -5.47 19.93 -14.97
C GLU A 320 -6.77 19.62 -15.75
N ASN A 321 -7.83 19.20 -15.07
CA ASN A 321 -9.10 18.74 -15.66
C ASN A 321 -10.32 19.32 -14.93
N PRO A 322 -10.53 20.65 -14.96
CA PRO A 322 -11.58 21.31 -14.16
C PRO A 322 -13.00 20.81 -14.48
N ASN A 323 -13.23 20.34 -15.71
CA ASN A 323 -14.53 19.86 -16.18
C ASN A 323 -14.78 18.35 -15.95
N ASN A 324 -13.77 17.59 -15.50
CA ASN A 324 -13.89 16.14 -15.27
C ASN A 324 -13.60 15.81 -13.81
N LEU A 325 -14.65 15.72 -12.97
CA LEU A 325 -14.50 15.44 -11.54
C LEU A 325 -14.65 13.96 -11.17
N ASP A 326 -14.86 13.07 -12.13
CA ASP A 326 -15.20 11.68 -11.84
C ASP A 326 -14.04 10.88 -11.22
N PHE A 327 -12.79 11.20 -11.58
CA PHE A 327 -11.60 10.69 -10.90
C PHE A 327 -11.65 10.90 -9.37
N THR A 328 -12.22 12.02 -8.92
CA THR A 328 -12.30 12.37 -7.49
C THR A 328 -13.34 11.54 -6.74
N LYS A 329 -14.32 10.95 -7.46
CA LYS A 329 -15.36 10.09 -6.90
C LYS A 329 -14.94 8.63 -6.83
N LYS A 330 -13.99 8.20 -7.66
CA LYS A 330 -13.48 6.82 -7.67
C LYS A 330 -12.74 6.48 -6.36
N SER A 331 -13.06 5.30 -5.82
CA SER A 331 -12.48 4.78 -4.59
C SER A 331 -11.33 3.81 -4.82
N ASN A 332 -11.28 3.16 -5.99
CA ASN A 332 -10.29 2.13 -6.32
C ASN A 332 -9.58 2.44 -7.64
N ARG A 333 -8.26 2.24 -7.66
CA ARG A 333 -7.39 2.42 -8.83
C ARG A 333 -7.71 1.45 -9.98
N GLY A 334 -8.34 0.30 -9.70
CA GLY A 334 -8.81 -0.62 -10.73
C GLY A 334 -9.91 -0.05 -11.62
N LEU A 335 -10.59 1.02 -11.19
CA LEU A 335 -11.60 1.76 -11.97
C LEU A 335 -11.01 2.89 -12.81
N PHE A 336 -9.69 3.06 -12.79
CA PHE A 336 -9.05 4.16 -13.49
C PHE A 336 -8.96 3.85 -14.99
N THR A 337 -9.25 4.84 -15.82
CA THR A 337 -8.86 4.84 -17.23
C THR A 337 -7.33 4.84 -17.34
N PRO A 338 -6.75 4.51 -18.51
CA PRO A 338 -5.31 4.62 -18.71
C PRO A 338 -4.74 6.00 -18.37
N GLU A 339 -5.46 7.06 -18.72
CA GLU A 339 -5.10 8.46 -18.41
C GLU A 339 -5.12 8.75 -16.91
N GLU A 340 -6.20 8.35 -16.22
CA GLU A 340 -6.31 8.50 -14.76
C GLU A 340 -5.21 7.70 -14.02
N ASP A 341 -4.86 6.51 -14.50
CA ASP A 341 -3.76 5.70 -13.95
C ASP A 341 -2.40 6.37 -14.17
N ALA A 342 -2.18 6.94 -15.36
CA ALA A 342 -0.97 7.69 -15.68
C ALA A 342 -0.83 8.94 -14.80
N HIS A 343 -1.92 9.69 -14.61
CA HIS A 343 -1.99 10.83 -13.69
C HIS A 343 -1.66 10.45 -12.26
N PHE A 344 -2.32 9.41 -11.74
CA PHE A 344 -2.07 8.90 -10.40
C PHE A 344 -0.59 8.50 -10.22
N LYS A 345 0.00 7.76 -11.19
CA LYS A 345 1.42 7.38 -11.17
C LYS A 345 2.34 8.61 -11.22
N LYS A 346 2.06 9.61 -12.07
CA LYS A 346 2.83 10.87 -12.18
C LYS A 346 2.88 11.58 -10.84
N TYR A 347 1.72 11.87 -10.25
CA TYR A 347 1.65 12.66 -9.02
C TYR A 347 2.01 11.89 -7.75
N ARG A 348 1.79 10.56 -7.71
CA ARG A 348 2.32 9.71 -6.63
C ARG A 348 3.85 9.74 -6.57
N ARG A 349 4.54 9.76 -7.72
CA ARG A 349 6.02 9.85 -7.77
C ARG A 349 6.53 11.19 -7.28
N LYS A 350 5.84 12.30 -7.60
CA LYS A 350 6.17 13.64 -7.10
C LYS A 350 5.96 13.72 -5.58
N TRP A 351 4.79 13.27 -5.12
CA TRP A 351 4.46 13.22 -3.70
C TRP A 351 5.44 12.35 -2.88
N ARG A 352 5.84 11.17 -3.37
CA ARG A 352 6.82 10.32 -2.66
C ARG A 352 8.17 11.03 -2.52
N ARG A 353 8.64 11.75 -3.55
CA ARG A 353 9.87 12.54 -3.48
C ARG A 353 9.78 13.67 -2.45
N ALA A 354 8.64 14.35 -2.38
CA ALA A 354 8.40 15.37 -1.37
C ALA A 354 8.36 14.80 0.05
N LEU A 355 7.73 13.64 0.24
CA LEU A 355 7.72 12.93 1.53
C LEU A 355 9.14 12.60 2.00
N ILE A 356 9.99 12.11 1.09
CA ILE A 356 11.39 11.79 1.38
C ILE A 356 12.17 13.05 1.75
N ASP A 357 12.00 14.16 1.02
CA ASP A 357 12.66 15.43 1.35
C ASP A 357 12.26 15.92 2.73
N MET A 358 10.96 15.88 3.03
CA MET A 358 10.43 16.31 4.32
C MET A 358 11.01 15.49 5.46
N PHE A 359 11.03 14.15 5.31
CA PHE A 359 11.63 13.25 6.30
C PHE A 359 13.11 13.54 6.51
N GLN A 360 13.87 13.68 5.42
CA GLN A 360 15.31 13.93 5.47
C GLN A 360 15.64 15.31 6.05
N ALA A 361 14.85 16.34 5.72
CA ALA A 361 15.01 17.68 6.28
C ALA A 361 14.79 17.68 7.79
N MET A 362 13.66 17.12 8.26
CA MET A 362 13.37 17.01 9.70
C MET A 362 14.45 16.22 10.43
N LYS A 363 14.88 15.07 9.88
CA LYS A 363 15.93 14.25 10.45
C LYS A 363 17.25 15.03 10.61
N ARG A 364 17.72 15.73 9.57
CA ARG A 364 18.96 16.52 9.64
C ARG A 364 18.90 17.68 10.62
N ILE A 365 17.72 18.27 10.81
CA ILE A 365 17.55 19.32 11.82
C ILE A 365 17.71 18.71 13.21
N LEU A 366 17.02 17.61 13.49
CA LEU A 366 17.06 16.93 14.79
C LEU A 366 18.45 16.33 15.11
N GLU A 367 19.21 15.88 14.11
CA GLU A 367 20.58 15.34 14.32
C GLU A 367 21.64 16.42 14.61
N ARG A 368 21.32 17.70 14.44
CA ARG A 368 22.27 18.82 14.68
C ARG A 368 22.11 19.48 16.05
N GLU A 369 21.02 19.19 16.74
CA GLU A 369 20.75 19.64 18.10
C GLU A 369 21.34 18.63 19.09
#